data_AF-A0A644ZC16-F1
#
_entry.id   AF-A0A644ZC16-F1
#
_cell.length_a   1.000
_cell.length_b   1.000
_cell.length_c   1.000
_cell.angle_alpha   90.00
_cell.angle_beta   90.00
_cell.angle_gamma   90.00
#
_symmetry.space_group_name_H-M   'P 1'
#
loop_
_entity.id
_entity.type
_entity.pdbx_description
1 polymer ?
#
loop_
_entity_poly.entity_id
_entity_poly.type
_entity_poly.pdbx_seq_one_letter_code
_entity_poly.pdbx_strand_id
1 'polypeptide(L)'
;MKNTNNENKFIENNKIDSGHIKSEYTKKIHLFKIVIFFTIILVPLVTINIKGNQISKIDNRMLTEFKDIVNSEGIENYIDDRIGFRTEMVNIYNKGMDVLFNEMVHPSYQYGEEEYVFSKVSESGFDSRFQEVFSDFIKKFENYCNDRGIKFLYTIEPSKSTVYEEFLPNGYKYNNMNLDYFLSLLESKEVSYLNNVETLKAAKENNQVFDKKYDAGHWNETGAVIGISAILDKLNLLDDRVGNFDINKFNLEEYINATLPVSYFKIDEKTIHYNLIQDNSVYIDDLEGEIKRDSNYRNFTHYKNNVNTEAPRILIFAGSYFNGKEKFITENFSEIMKIHNYRNVIDYEYYINIFNPDIVLFESTEYTHSNYYFPVDRMENKINNKTIENYSNLIEDNLIYIEEDNFSKSHSNLTNFSIPISGDDISYVYANFNGRILDCNIVDLNNEKYMEFSIKTSEIKELNDFNLYVISKDEERYQEINCTLI
;
A
#
# COMPACT_ATOMS: atom_id res chain seq x y z
N MET A 1 -49.74 -90.33 51.45
CA MET A 1 -50.22 -89.86 50.13
C MET A 1 -50.65 -88.39 50.25
N LYS A 2 -49.76 -87.48 49.87
CA LYS A 2 -50.01 -86.06 49.54
C LYS A 2 -48.72 -85.54 48.88
N ASN A 3 -48.90 -84.71 47.84
CA ASN A 3 -47.96 -84.14 46.83
C ASN A 3 -48.37 -84.65 45.45
N THR A 4 -48.61 -83.84 44.41
CA THR A 4 -48.11 -82.51 44.02
C THR A 4 -49.06 -81.97 42.93
N ASN A 5 -49.17 -80.63 42.78
CA ASN A 5 -49.25 -79.91 41.49
C ASN A 5 -49.68 -78.47 41.74
N ASN A 6 -48.71 -77.56 41.84
CA ASN A 6 -48.97 -76.12 41.74
C ASN A 6 -47.68 -75.38 41.34
N GLU A 7 -47.17 -75.65 40.14
CA GLU A 7 -46.09 -74.89 39.50
C GLU A 7 -46.29 -75.01 37.99
N ASN A 8 -47.09 -74.10 37.40
CA ASN A 8 -47.11 -73.78 35.96
C ASN A 8 -48.15 -72.67 35.69
N LYS A 9 -47.98 -71.50 36.32
CA LYS A 9 -48.79 -70.32 35.98
C LYS A 9 -48.07 -68.98 36.09
N PHE A 10 -46.74 -69.01 36.07
CA PHE A 10 -45.90 -67.83 35.91
C PHE A 10 -44.85 -68.18 34.86
N ILE A 11 -44.85 -67.44 33.76
CA ILE A 11 -43.95 -67.45 32.57
C ILE A 11 -44.79 -67.68 31.29
N GLU A 12 -45.75 -66.79 31.03
CA GLU A 12 -46.27 -66.58 29.67
C GLU A 12 -47.09 -65.28 29.68
N ASN A 13 -46.43 -64.14 29.91
CA ASN A 13 -47.00 -62.80 29.68
C ASN A 13 -45.94 -61.69 29.80
N ASN A 14 -44.81 -61.82 29.10
CA ASN A 14 -43.85 -60.72 28.94
C ASN A 14 -42.92 -60.91 27.71
N LYS A 15 -43.50 -61.26 26.56
CA LYS A 15 -42.86 -60.92 25.27
C LYS A 15 -43.51 -59.64 24.76
N ILE A 16 -43.20 -58.54 25.44
CA ILE A 16 -43.44 -57.20 24.89
C ILE A 16 -42.52 -57.04 23.68
N ASP A 17 -43.10 -56.47 22.64
CA ASP A 17 -42.66 -56.33 21.27
C ASP A 17 -41.31 -55.58 21.11
N SER A 18 -40.21 -56.23 21.48
CA SER A 18 -38.86 -55.65 21.37
C SER A 18 -38.40 -55.47 19.91
N GLY A 19 -39.11 -56.07 18.94
CA GLY A 19 -38.84 -55.96 17.50
C GLY A 19 -39.47 -54.73 16.86
N HIS A 20 -40.76 -54.46 17.12
CA HIS A 20 -41.43 -53.25 16.62
C HIS A 20 -40.85 -51.97 17.22
N ILE A 21 -40.57 -51.98 18.51
CA ILE A 21 -40.03 -50.81 19.22
C ILE A 21 -38.66 -50.44 18.62
N LYS A 22 -37.77 -51.43 18.43
CA LYS A 22 -36.43 -51.22 17.84
C LYS A 22 -36.50 -50.78 16.36
N SER A 23 -37.48 -51.27 15.60
CA SER A 23 -37.76 -50.87 14.21
C SER A 23 -38.23 -49.42 14.10
N GLU A 24 -39.16 -48.98 14.94
CA GLU A 24 -39.60 -47.58 14.98
C GLU A 24 -38.52 -46.61 15.42
N TYR A 25 -37.72 -46.97 16.44
CA TYR A 25 -36.57 -46.17 16.86
C TYR A 25 -35.54 -46.01 15.72
N THR A 26 -35.29 -47.08 14.98
CA THR A 26 -34.37 -47.06 13.83
C THR A 26 -34.90 -46.17 12.70
N LYS A 27 -36.20 -46.23 12.38
CA LYS A 27 -36.85 -45.33 11.40
C LYS A 27 -36.80 -43.86 11.81
N LYS A 28 -37.03 -43.55 13.09
CA LYS A 28 -36.92 -42.18 13.62
C LYS A 28 -35.50 -41.65 13.53
N ILE A 29 -34.48 -42.49 13.80
CA ILE A 29 -33.07 -42.12 13.64
C ILE A 29 -32.72 -41.86 12.16
N HIS A 30 -33.19 -42.69 11.23
CA HIS A 30 -32.97 -42.47 9.81
C HIS A 30 -33.66 -41.20 9.31
N LEU A 31 -34.90 -40.95 9.71
CA LEU A 31 -35.62 -39.72 9.37
C LEU A 31 -34.89 -38.49 9.91
N PHE A 32 -34.41 -38.54 11.16
CA PHE A 32 -33.62 -37.47 11.76
C PHE A 32 -32.32 -37.21 10.99
N LYS A 33 -31.59 -38.25 10.60
CA LYS A 33 -30.39 -38.12 9.75
C LYS A 33 -30.69 -37.47 8.40
N ILE A 34 -31.80 -37.86 7.77
CA ILE A 34 -32.25 -37.28 6.50
C ILE A 34 -32.57 -35.79 6.67
N VAL A 35 -33.33 -35.43 7.71
CA VAL A 35 -33.68 -34.03 8.00
C VAL A 35 -32.42 -33.20 8.24
N ILE A 36 -31.48 -33.70 9.04
CA ILE A 36 -30.19 -33.02 9.28
C ILE A 36 -29.42 -32.85 7.97
N PHE A 37 -29.31 -33.90 7.16
CA PHE A 37 -28.58 -33.87 5.90
C PHE A 37 -29.15 -32.79 4.96
N PHE A 38 -30.47 -32.77 4.78
CA PHE A 38 -31.12 -31.73 3.98
C PHE A 38 -30.99 -30.34 4.60
N THR A 39 -31.01 -30.23 5.93
CA THR A 39 -30.83 -28.94 6.61
C THR A 39 -29.43 -28.40 6.38
N ILE A 40 -28.38 -29.22 6.48
CA ILE A 40 -26.99 -28.83 6.23
C ILE A 40 -26.80 -28.33 4.80
N ILE A 41 -27.49 -28.92 3.81
CA ILE A 41 -27.37 -28.51 2.41
C ILE A 41 -28.24 -27.28 2.11
N LEU A 42 -29.50 -27.28 2.56
CA LEU A 42 -30.48 -26.26 2.15
C LEU A 42 -30.32 -24.95 2.92
N VAL A 43 -29.94 -24.99 4.21
CA VAL A 43 -29.84 -23.78 5.03
C VAL A 43 -28.82 -22.77 4.44
N PRO A 44 -27.58 -23.17 4.08
CA PRO A 44 -26.63 -22.26 3.44
C PRO A 44 -27.15 -21.66 2.13
N LEU A 45 -27.88 -22.45 1.32
CA LEU A 45 -28.44 -21.99 0.05
C LEU A 45 -29.56 -20.97 0.22
N VAL A 46 -30.47 -21.17 1.19
CA VAL A 46 -31.57 -20.22 1.43
C VAL A 46 -31.12 -18.98 2.19
N THR A 47 -29.95 -19.00 2.83
CA THR A 47 -29.36 -17.87 3.56
C THR A 47 -28.27 -17.13 2.78
N ILE A 48 -28.24 -17.30 1.45
CA ILE A 48 -27.30 -16.65 0.54
C ILE A 48 -27.31 -15.11 0.68
N ASN A 49 -26.12 -14.50 0.66
CA ASN A 49 -25.96 -13.05 0.77
C ASN A 49 -26.07 -12.36 -0.59
N ILE A 50 -27.24 -11.80 -0.88
CA ILE A 50 -27.53 -11.07 -2.11
C ILE A 50 -27.20 -9.57 -2.06
N LYS A 51 -26.60 -9.06 -0.98
CA LYS A 51 -26.23 -7.64 -0.89
C LYS A 51 -25.08 -7.33 -1.85
N GLY A 52 -25.19 -6.23 -2.59
CA GLY A 52 -24.11 -5.78 -3.46
C GLY A 52 -22.95 -5.13 -2.69
N ASN A 53 -21.81 -5.00 -3.37
CA ASN A 53 -20.58 -4.36 -2.94
C ASN A 53 -20.07 -4.87 -1.58
N GLN A 54 -20.04 -6.18 -1.43
CA GLN A 54 -19.58 -6.83 -0.20
C GLN A 54 -18.10 -7.22 -0.31
N ILE A 55 -17.39 -7.05 0.79
CA ILE A 55 -16.01 -7.51 0.95
C ILE A 55 -16.02 -8.77 1.83
N SER A 56 -15.31 -9.79 1.39
CA SER A 56 -15.13 -11.02 2.16
C SER A 56 -14.35 -10.76 3.44
N LYS A 57 -14.83 -11.31 4.55
CA LYS A 57 -14.11 -11.26 5.83
C LYS A 57 -12.89 -12.17 5.86
N ILE A 58 -12.79 -13.18 4.99
CA ILE A 58 -11.76 -14.23 5.12
C ILE A 58 -10.54 -13.96 4.23
N ASP A 59 -10.73 -13.33 3.09
CA ASP A 59 -9.68 -13.12 2.08
C ASP A 59 -9.64 -11.66 1.57
N ASN A 60 -10.34 -10.74 2.25
CA ASN A 60 -10.36 -9.28 2.03
C ASN A 60 -10.43 -8.86 0.54
N ARG A 61 -11.26 -9.58 -0.23
CA ARG A 61 -11.57 -9.27 -1.63
C ARG A 61 -13.04 -8.97 -1.82
N MET A 62 -13.36 -8.28 -2.90
CA MET A 62 -14.74 -8.08 -3.34
C MET A 62 -15.38 -9.42 -3.69
N LEU A 63 -16.62 -9.63 -3.25
CA LEU A 63 -17.43 -10.78 -3.63
C LEU A 63 -17.94 -10.61 -5.06
N THR A 64 -17.97 -11.67 -5.87
CA THR A 64 -18.50 -11.66 -7.24
C THR A 64 -19.89 -11.05 -7.27
N GLU A 65 -20.15 -10.03 -8.08
CA GLU A 65 -21.49 -9.43 -8.19
C GLU A 65 -22.36 -10.21 -9.18
N PHE A 66 -23.68 -10.14 -9.02
CA PHE A 66 -24.60 -10.85 -9.91
C PHE A 66 -24.44 -10.41 -11.38
N LYS A 67 -24.11 -9.14 -11.59
CA LYS A 67 -23.83 -8.56 -12.92
C LYS A 67 -22.56 -9.12 -13.58
N ASP A 68 -21.65 -9.69 -12.80
CA ASP A 68 -20.37 -10.23 -13.29
C ASP A 68 -20.51 -11.70 -13.75
N ILE A 69 -21.70 -12.29 -13.58
CA ILE A 69 -22.00 -13.66 -14.02
C ILE A 69 -22.21 -13.66 -15.53
N VAL A 70 -21.16 -14.02 -16.27
CA VAL A 70 -21.18 -14.13 -17.74
C VAL A 70 -21.16 -15.57 -18.25
N ASN A 71 -20.79 -16.53 -17.42
CA ASN A 71 -20.64 -17.95 -17.75
C ASN A 71 -20.91 -18.84 -16.50
N SER A 72 -20.77 -20.16 -16.66
CA SER A 72 -20.95 -21.12 -15.56
C SER A 72 -19.96 -20.93 -14.41
N GLU A 73 -18.73 -20.54 -14.71
CA GLU A 73 -17.70 -20.24 -13.70
C GLU A 73 -18.10 -19.03 -12.85
N GLY A 74 -18.69 -18.00 -13.44
CA GLY A 74 -19.25 -16.86 -12.71
C GLY A 74 -20.39 -17.26 -11.77
N ILE A 75 -21.19 -18.27 -12.13
CA ILE A 75 -22.24 -18.82 -11.25
C ILE A 75 -21.59 -19.52 -10.04
N GLU A 76 -20.57 -20.35 -10.28
CA GLU A 76 -19.83 -21.05 -9.24
C GLU A 76 -19.18 -20.07 -8.26
N ASN A 77 -18.42 -19.09 -8.78
CA ASN A 77 -17.80 -18.03 -7.97
C ASN A 77 -18.83 -17.23 -7.16
N TYR A 78 -19.97 -16.88 -7.76
CA TYR A 78 -21.03 -16.14 -7.06
C TYR A 78 -21.62 -16.97 -5.91
N ILE A 79 -21.90 -18.26 -6.13
CA ILE A 79 -22.41 -19.15 -5.09
C ILE A 79 -21.36 -19.33 -4.00
N ASP A 80 -20.13 -19.64 -4.36
CA ASP A 80 -19.02 -19.87 -3.41
C ASP A 80 -18.73 -18.65 -2.54
N ASP A 81 -18.85 -17.45 -3.10
CA ASP A 81 -18.64 -16.19 -2.39
C ASP A 81 -19.76 -15.85 -1.43
N ARG A 82 -21.00 -16.20 -1.80
CA ARG A 82 -22.20 -15.65 -1.15
C ARG A 82 -23.01 -16.67 -0.40
N ILE A 83 -22.66 -17.96 -0.46
CA ILE A 83 -23.35 -19.01 0.28
C ILE A 83 -23.44 -18.64 1.77
N GLY A 84 -24.62 -18.86 2.35
CA GLY A 84 -24.86 -18.54 3.75
C GLY A 84 -23.91 -19.33 4.66
N PHE A 85 -23.50 -18.72 5.77
CA PHE A 85 -22.55 -19.30 6.73
C PHE A 85 -21.16 -19.64 6.18
N ARG A 86 -20.77 -19.13 5.00
CA ARG A 86 -19.43 -19.34 4.43
C ARG A 86 -18.32 -19.06 5.43
N THR A 87 -18.43 -17.95 6.16
CA THR A 87 -17.40 -17.52 7.11
C THR A 87 -17.22 -18.54 8.24
N GLU A 88 -18.33 -19.00 8.81
CA GLU A 88 -18.36 -20.00 9.87
C GLU A 88 -17.84 -21.35 9.39
N MET A 89 -18.26 -21.79 8.19
CA MET A 89 -17.81 -23.06 7.60
C MET A 89 -16.30 -23.07 7.33
N VAL A 90 -15.77 -22.02 6.71
CA VAL A 90 -14.33 -21.90 6.44
C VAL A 90 -13.54 -21.80 7.75
N ASN A 91 -14.03 -21.05 8.74
CA ASN A 91 -13.38 -20.98 10.05
C ASN A 91 -13.35 -22.34 10.79
N ILE A 92 -14.44 -23.11 10.73
CA ILE A 92 -14.48 -24.47 11.31
C ILE A 92 -13.53 -25.40 10.58
N TYR A 93 -13.52 -25.35 9.24
CA TYR A 93 -12.61 -26.15 8.42
C TYR A 93 -11.15 -25.81 8.70
N ASN A 94 -10.78 -24.52 8.67
CA ASN A 94 -9.43 -24.06 8.96
C ASN A 94 -8.98 -24.45 10.36
N LYS A 95 -9.85 -24.30 11.37
CA LYS A 95 -9.55 -24.77 12.74
C LYS A 95 -9.38 -26.28 12.81
N GLY A 96 -10.17 -27.05 12.06
CA GLY A 96 -10.02 -28.49 11.96
C GLY A 96 -8.68 -28.88 11.35
N MET A 97 -8.29 -28.22 10.25
CA MET A 97 -7.02 -28.45 9.57
C MET A 97 -5.82 -28.10 10.44
N ASP A 98 -5.90 -26.97 11.13
CA ASP A 98 -4.90 -26.52 12.10
C ASP A 98 -4.73 -27.53 13.24
N VAL A 99 -5.82 -27.90 13.92
CA VAL A 99 -5.76 -28.79 15.09
C VAL A 99 -5.39 -30.23 14.72
N LEU A 100 -5.85 -30.74 13.59
CA LEU A 100 -5.64 -32.15 13.20
C LEU A 100 -4.35 -32.37 12.43
N PHE A 101 -3.90 -31.38 11.65
CA PHE A 101 -2.80 -31.54 10.69
C PHE A 101 -1.73 -30.45 10.78
N ASN A 102 -1.88 -29.47 11.69
CA ASN A 102 -0.99 -28.31 11.79
C ASN A 102 -0.87 -27.56 10.45
N GLU A 103 -2.00 -27.41 9.76
CA GLU A 103 -2.06 -26.84 8.40
C GLU A 103 -2.90 -25.56 8.37
N MET A 104 -2.29 -24.47 7.89
CA MET A 104 -2.98 -23.22 7.60
C MET A 104 -3.46 -23.21 6.16
N VAL A 105 -4.75 -23.49 5.96
CA VAL A 105 -5.37 -23.42 4.63
C VAL A 105 -5.86 -22.00 4.36
N HIS A 106 -5.01 -21.19 3.73
CA HIS A 106 -5.33 -19.80 3.38
C HIS A 106 -4.72 -19.38 2.02
N PRO A 107 -5.38 -18.53 1.22
CA PRO A 107 -4.81 -18.01 -0.02
C PRO A 107 -3.57 -17.13 0.20
N SER A 108 -3.57 -16.31 1.24
CA SER A 108 -2.52 -15.31 1.50
C SER A 108 -1.50 -15.68 2.56
N TYR A 109 -1.76 -16.72 3.36
CA TYR A 109 -0.93 -17.04 4.54
C TYR A 109 -0.54 -18.51 4.53
N GLN A 110 0.57 -18.81 5.20
CA GLN A 110 1.05 -20.16 5.43
C GLN A 110 1.87 -20.21 6.72
N TYR A 111 1.98 -21.40 7.32
CA TYR A 111 2.90 -21.63 8.41
C TYR A 111 4.33 -21.76 7.91
N GLY A 112 5.26 -21.10 8.61
CA GLY A 112 6.67 -21.41 8.62
C GLY A 112 7.05 -22.28 9.82
N GLU A 113 8.34 -22.41 10.07
CA GLU A 113 8.87 -23.11 11.24
C GLU A 113 8.62 -22.31 12.53
N GLU A 114 8.72 -23.00 13.67
CA GLU A 114 8.55 -22.42 15.01
C GLU A 114 7.26 -21.60 15.20
N GLU A 115 6.18 -21.97 14.52
CA GLU A 115 4.87 -21.28 14.54
C GLU A 115 4.85 -19.88 13.90
N TYR A 116 5.87 -19.49 13.14
CA TYR A 116 5.80 -18.26 12.37
C TYR A 116 4.71 -18.36 11.29
N VAL A 117 4.02 -17.24 11.02
CA VAL A 117 3.09 -17.11 9.89
C VAL A 117 3.70 -16.19 8.86
N PHE A 118 3.83 -16.64 7.63
CA PHE A 118 4.31 -15.85 6.51
C PHE A 118 3.18 -15.57 5.53
N SER A 119 3.33 -14.47 4.79
CA SER A 119 2.62 -14.35 3.52
C SER A 119 3.00 -15.54 2.63
N LYS A 120 2.05 -16.00 1.81
CA LYS A 120 2.27 -17.18 0.97
C LYS A 120 3.45 -16.91 0.02
N VAL A 121 4.53 -17.64 0.22
CA VAL A 121 5.73 -17.49 -0.60
C VAL A 121 5.48 -18.10 -1.97
N SER A 122 5.96 -17.42 -3.00
CA SER A 122 6.02 -17.94 -4.36
C SER A 122 7.47 -18.04 -4.81
N GLU A 123 7.71 -18.82 -5.86
CA GLU A 123 8.97 -18.75 -6.58
C GLU A 123 9.10 -17.36 -7.22
N SER A 124 10.16 -16.63 -6.89
CA SER A 124 10.47 -15.36 -7.53
C SER A 124 11.35 -15.62 -8.75
N GLY A 125 10.84 -15.33 -9.94
CA GLY A 125 11.68 -15.23 -11.13
C GLY A 125 12.66 -14.07 -11.03
N PHE A 126 13.76 -14.12 -11.78
CA PHE A 126 14.70 -13.00 -11.90
C PHE A 126 14.25 -12.06 -13.02
N ASP A 127 14.08 -10.77 -12.71
CA ASP A 127 13.66 -9.74 -13.67
C ASP A 127 14.67 -8.58 -13.68
N SER A 128 15.79 -8.77 -14.39
CA SER A 128 16.83 -7.75 -14.49
C SER A 128 16.32 -6.46 -15.12
N ARG A 129 15.43 -6.55 -16.13
CA ARG A 129 14.89 -5.38 -16.82
C ARG A 129 14.14 -4.49 -15.85
N PHE A 130 13.28 -5.05 -15.00
CA PHE A 130 12.61 -4.25 -13.99
C PHE A 130 13.62 -3.56 -13.07
N GLN A 131 14.61 -4.30 -12.54
CA GLN A 131 15.57 -3.72 -11.59
C GLN A 131 16.41 -2.59 -12.23
N GLU A 132 16.83 -2.76 -13.49
CA GLU A 132 17.56 -1.76 -14.27
C GLU A 132 16.74 -0.47 -14.44
N VAL A 133 15.50 -0.61 -14.91
CA VAL A 133 14.60 0.53 -15.15
C VAL A 133 14.24 1.24 -13.85
N PHE A 134 13.92 0.48 -12.81
CA PHE A 134 13.51 1.05 -11.53
C PHE A 134 14.65 1.83 -10.87
N SER A 135 15.87 1.29 -10.88
CA SER A 135 17.05 2.00 -10.38
C SER A 135 17.44 3.21 -11.24
N ASP A 136 17.25 3.16 -12.56
CA ASP A 136 17.42 4.33 -13.43
C ASP A 136 16.39 5.43 -13.13
N PHE A 137 15.14 5.04 -12.90
CA PHE A 137 14.08 5.97 -12.49
C PHE A 137 14.42 6.66 -11.17
N ILE A 138 14.87 5.90 -10.16
CA ILE A 138 15.28 6.47 -8.87
C ILE A 138 16.45 7.44 -9.06
N LYS A 139 17.46 7.09 -9.86
CA LYS A 139 18.60 8.00 -10.10
C LYS A 139 18.19 9.27 -10.83
N LYS A 140 17.29 9.18 -11.81
CA LYS A 140 16.73 10.34 -12.51
C LYS A 140 15.92 11.23 -11.56
N PHE A 141 15.17 10.63 -10.64
CA PHE A 141 14.41 11.36 -9.63
C PHE A 141 15.34 12.07 -8.62
N GLU A 142 16.38 11.39 -8.14
CA GLU A 142 17.41 12.00 -7.31
C GLU A 142 18.04 13.22 -8.00
N ASN A 143 18.44 13.08 -9.26
CA ASN A 143 19.02 14.19 -10.04
C ASN A 143 18.03 15.35 -10.18
N TYR A 144 16.76 15.06 -10.50
CA TYR A 144 15.71 16.08 -10.59
C TYR A 144 15.57 16.89 -9.29
N CYS A 145 15.63 16.23 -8.13
CA CYS A 145 15.60 16.87 -6.82
C CYS A 145 16.87 17.69 -6.57
N ASN A 146 18.05 17.11 -6.79
CA ASN A 146 19.33 17.77 -6.54
C ASN A 146 19.51 19.03 -7.38
N ASP A 147 19.11 18.99 -8.67
CA ASP A 147 19.18 20.15 -9.55
C ASP A 147 18.32 21.32 -9.04
N ARG A 148 17.30 21.03 -8.21
CA ARG A 148 16.39 22.01 -7.59
C ARG A 148 16.74 22.31 -6.13
N GLY A 149 17.88 21.83 -5.64
CA GLY A 149 18.31 22.01 -4.25
C GLY A 149 17.50 21.21 -3.23
N ILE A 150 16.65 20.27 -3.67
CA ILE A 150 15.84 19.40 -2.82
C ILE A 150 16.68 18.19 -2.43
N LYS A 151 16.80 17.90 -1.12
CA LYS A 151 17.52 16.70 -0.67
C LYS A 151 16.71 15.45 -1.01
N PHE A 152 17.41 14.38 -1.39
CA PHE A 152 16.77 13.13 -1.78
C PHE A 152 17.35 11.93 -1.02
N LEU A 153 16.47 11.04 -0.57
CA LEU A 153 16.83 9.73 -0.04
C LEU A 153 15.86 8.68 -0.57
N TYR A 154 16.40 7.62 -1.16
CA TYR A 154 15.67 6.38 -1.42
C TYR A 154 15.86 5.39 -0.27
N THR A 155 14.80 4.70 0.17
CA THR A 155 14.90 3.67 1.21
C THR A 155 14.22 2.40 0.76
N ILE A 156 14.85 1.28 1.09
CA ILE A 156 14.30 -0.04 0.82
C ILE A 156 14.09 -0.81 2.10
N GLU A 157 12.86 -1.28 2.27
CA GLU A 157 12.45 -2.08 3.41
C GLU A 157 12.41 -3.58 3.06
N PRO A 158 12.95 -4.46 3.91
CA PRO A 158 12.87 -5.89 3.70
C PRO A 158 11.47 -6.41 4.01
N SER A 159 11.10 -7.53 3.39
CA SER A 159 9.97 -8.35 3.83
C SER A 159 10.34 -9.19 5.05
N LYS A 160 9.30 -9.70 5.74
CA LYS A 160 9.46 -10.66 6.83
C LYS A 160 10.28 -11.88 6.40
N SER A 161 10.06 -12.39 5.18
CA SER A 161 10.76 -13.55 4.63
C SER A 161 12.26 -13.33 4.48
N THR A 162 12.68 -12.09 4.25
CA THR A 162 14.09 -11.72 4.13
C THR A 162 14.78 -11.59 5.48
N VAL A 163 14.08 -11.06 6.49
CA VAL A 163 14.65 -10.90 7.84
C VAL A 163 14.65 -12.24 8.60
N TYR A 164 13.60 -13.04 8.45
CA TYR A 164 13.36 -14.29 9.17
C TYR A 164 13.41 -15.52 8.26
N GLU A 165 14.38 -15.56 7.35
CA GLU A 165 14.55 -16.64 6.36
C GLU A 165 14.70 -18.02 7.01
N GLU A 166 15.26 -18.08 8.22
CA GLU A 166 15.46 -19.30 9.00
C GLU A 166 14.16 -19.96 9.48
N PHE A 167 13.05 -19.20 9.50
CA PHE A 167 11.73 -19.69 9.91
C PHE A 167 10.80 -19.96 8.72
N LEU A 168 11.29 -19.87 7.48
CA LEU A 168 10.48 -20.18 6.30
C LEU A 168 10.07 -21.66 6.27
N PRO A 169 8.97 -22.02 5.58
CA PRO A 169 8.46 -23.38 5.57
C PRO A 169 9.50 -24.40 5.08
N ASN A 170 9.54 -25.57 5.71
CA ASN A 170 10.37 -26.70 5.27
C ASN A 170 10.28 -26.97 3.76
N GLY A 171 11.44 -27.11 3.11
CA GLY A 171 11.56 -27.33 1.67
C GLY A 171 11.58 -26.07 0.82
N TYR A 172 11.32 -24.89 1.41
CA TYR A 172 11.56 -23.62 0.73
C TYR A 172 13.03 -23.22 0.83
N LYS A 173 13.65 -22.95 -0.32
CA LYS A 173 14.99 -22.38 -0.38
C LYS A 173 14.88 -20.89 -0.66
N TYR A 174 15.12 -20.07 0.36
CA TYR A 174 15.13 -18.63 0.21
C TYR A 174 16.17 -18.18 -0.82
N ASN A 175 15.76 -17.28 -1.71
CA ASN A 175 16.61 -16.71 -2.74
C ASN A 175 16.08 -15.32 -3.12
N ASN A 176 16.92 -14.30 -3.06
CA ASN A 176 16.52 -12.92 -3.35
C ASN A 176 17.47 -12.22 -4.34
N MET A 177 17.76 -12.91 -5.45
CA MET A 177 18.60 -12.39 -6.54
C MET A 177 18.14 -11.04 -7.09
N ASN A 178 16.83 -10.75 -7.07
CA ASN A 178 16.32 -9.45 -7.50
C ASN A 178 16.77 -8.33 -6.58
N LEU A 179 16.62 -8.49 -5.26
CA LEU A 179 17.10 -7.50 -4.28
C LEU A 179 18.61 -7.33 -4.41
N ASP A 180 19.38 -8.43 -4.44
CA ASP A 180 20.84 -8.38 -4.53
C ASP A 180 21.29 -7.62 -5.78
N TYR A 181 20.68 -7.92 -6.93
CA TYR A 181 20.98 -7.24 -8.18
C TYR A 181 20.57 -5.76 -8.13
N PHE A 182 19.39 -5.46 -7.60
CA PHE A 182 18.91 -4.09 -7.45
C PHE A 182 19.82 -3.25 -6.54
N LEU A 183 20.25 -3.78 -5.40
CA LEU A 183 21.21 -3.10 -4.51
C LEU A 183 22.54 -2.81 -5.23
N SER A 184 23.04 -3.76 -6.02
CA SER A 184 24.25 -3.55 -6.83
C SER A 184 24.08 -2.44 -7.89
N LEU A 185 22.86 -2.29 -8.44
CA LEU A 185 22.53 -1.21 -9.36
C LEU A 185 22.47 0.14 -8.64
N LEU A 186 21.87 0.22 -7.45
CA LEU A 186 21.84 1.45 -6.66
C LEU A 186 23.25 1.92 -6.27
N GLU A 187 24.11 0.99 -5.85
CA GLU A 187 25.51 1.27 -5.51
C GLU A 187 26.29 1.75 -6.76
N SER A 188 26.21 1.02 -7.87
CA SER A 188 26.94 1.39 -9.10
C SER A 188 26.47 2.70 -9.73
N LYS A 189 25.21 3.09 -9.50
CA LYS A 189 24.63 4.38 -9.94
C LYS A 189 24.83 5.51 -8.93
N GLU A 190 25.49 5.23 -7.79
CA GLU A 190 25.73 6.17 -6.70
C GLU A 190 24.42 6.87 -6.26
N VAL A 191 23.34 6.09 -6.09
CA VAL A 191 22.09 6.60 -5.54
C VAL A 191 22.28 6.85 -4.05
N SER A 192 21.78 7.98 -3.53
CA SER A 192 21.62 8.19 -2.09
C SER A 192 20.52 7.25 -1.56
N TYR A 193 20.93 6.08 -1.04
CA TYR A 193 19.99 5.11 -0.48
C TYR A 193 20.32 4.65 0.95
N LEU A 194 19.30 4.15 1.64
CA LEU A 194 19.39 3.37 2.87
C LEU A 194 18.77 1.98 2.63
N ASN A 195 19.51 0.94 3.00
CA ASN A 195 19.03 -0.43 2.99
C ASN A 195 18.75 -0.90 4.42
N ASN A 196 17.47 -1.11 4.76
CA ASN A 196 17.07 -1.56 6.09
C ASN A 196 17.12 -3.10 6.28
N VAL A 197 17.51 -3.87 5.26
CA VAL A 197 17.70 -5.32 5.38
C VAL A 197 18.70 -5.64 6.50
N GLU A 198 19.89 -5.06 6.44
CA GLU A 198 20.95 -5.30 7.43
C GLU A 198 20.60 -4.69 8.78
N THR A 199 19.97 -3.51 8.79
CA THR A 199 19.47 -2.86 10.01
C THR A 199 18.54 -3.78 10.79
N LEU A 200 17.53 -4.35 10.11
CA LEU A 200 16.54 -5.20 10.75
C LEU A 200 17.06 -6.61 11.03
N LYS A 201 17.94 -7.17 10.18
CA LYS A 201 18.64 -8.44 10.48
C LYS A 201 19.52 -8.32 11.72
N ALA A 202 20.25 -7.23 11.91
CA ALA A 202 21.04 -7.03 13.12
C ALA A 202 20.14 -6.82 14.36
N ALA A 203 19.03 -6.09 14.20
CA ALA A 203 18.09 -5.83 15.29
C ALA A 203 17.34 -7.08 15.76
N LYS A 204 17.10 -8.05 14.88
CA LYS A 204 16.30 -9.26 15.19
C LYS A 204 16.93 -10.12 16.29
N GLU A 205 18.25 -10.04 16.47
CA GLU A 205 19.00 -10.79 17.50
C GLU A 205 18.57 -10.42 18.93
N ASN A 206 18.06 -9.20 19.12
CA ASN A 206 17.65 -8.70 20.44
C ASN A 206 16.19 -8.23 20.49
N ASN A 207 15.51 -8.14 19.35
CA ASN A 207 14.15 -7.60 19.24
C ASN A 207 13.30 -8.43 18.27
N GLN A 208 12.01 -8.56 18.55
CA GLN A 208 11.06 -9.02 17.55
C GLN A 208 10.70 -7.85 16.64
N VAL A 209 11.19 -7.83 15.38
CA VAL A 209 11.03 -6.69 14.44
C VAL A 209 9.91 -6.89 13.41
N PHE A 210 9.42 -8.11 13.27
CA PHE A 210 8.16 -8.45 12.60
C PHE A 210 7.34 -9.30 13.55
N ASP A 211 6.01 -9.22 13.51
CA ASP A 211 5.19 -10.11 14.33
C ASP A 211 5.46 -11.57 13.98
N LYS A 212 5.37 -12.47 14.95
CA LYS A 212 5.53 -13.90 14.72
C LYS A 212 4.36 -14.44 13.91
N LYS A 213 3.12 -14.06 14.27
CA LYS A 213 1.88 -14.53 13.62
C LYS A 213 1.05 -13.41 13.01
N TYR A 214 0.77 -12.34 13.77
CA TYR A 214 -0.26 -11.34 13.51
C TYR A 214 -0.13 -10.68 12.13
N ASP A 215 0.86 -9.81 11.92
CA ASP A 215 1.13 -9.24 10.61
C ASP A 215 2.23 -10.02 9.89
N ALA A 216 1.85 -10.72 8.82
CA ALA A 216 2.77 -11.49 7.99
C ALA A 216 3.33 -10.70 6.80
N GLY A 217 2.90 -9.45 6.62
CA GLY A 217 3.23 -8.59 5.48
C GLY A 217 4.07 -7.37 5.84
N HIS A 218 3.99 -6.89 7.08
CA HIS A 218 4.64 -5.65 7.53
C HIS A 218 5.55 -5.87 8.74
N TRP A 219 6.50 -4.96 8.93
CA TRP A 219 7.19 -4.83 10.21
C TRP A 219 6.19 -4.60 11.36
N ASN A 220 6.57 -4.97 12.57
CA ASN A 220 5.82 -4.52 13.74
C ASN A 220 6.29 -3.12 14.15
N GLU A 221 5.68 -2.51 15.17
CA GLU A 221 6.07 -1.15 15.54
C GLU A 221 7.52 -1.04 16.05
N THR A 222 8.06 -2.11 16.67
CA THR A 222 9.48 -2.16 17.06
C THR A 222 10.39 -2.12 15.85
N GLY A 223 10.11 -2.94 14.82
CA GLY A 223 10.84 -2.91 13.56
C GLY A 223 10.70 -1.56 12.84
N ALA A 224 9.50 -0.99 12.84
CA ALA A 224 9.25 0.33 12.26
C ALA A 224 10.04 1.44 12.97
N VAL A 225 10.09 1.45 14.31
CA VAL A 225 10.90 2.40 15.08
C VAL A 225 12.37 2.30 14.69
N ILE A 226 12.90 1.08 14.59
CA ILE A 226 14.31 0.87 14.23
C ILE A 226 14.60 1.31 12.79
N GLY A 227 13.78 0.88 11.84
CA GLY A 227 13.93 1.25 10.43
C GLY A 227 13.77 2.75 10.21
N ILE A 228 12.75 3.37 10.80
CA ILE A 228 12.50 4.82 10.70
C ILE A 228 13.57 5.62 11.43
N SER A 229 14.10 5.14 12.57
CA SER A 229 15.26 5.79 13.22
C SER A 229 16.46 5.81 12.29
N ALA A 230 16.76 4.72 11.59
CA ALA A 230 17.84 4.69 10.61
C ALA A 230 17.58 5.64 9.42
N ILE A 231 16.32 5.77 8.98
CA ILE A 231 15.92 6.77 7.98
C ILE A 231 16.18 8.19 8.49
N LEU A 232 15.75 8.52 9.72
CA LEU A 232 15.96 9.82 10.33
C LEU A 232 17.44 10.16 10.49
N ASP A 233 18.27 9.21 10.93
CA ASP A 233 19.72 9.39 11.02
C ASP A 233 20.33 9.72 9.66
N LYS A 234 19.91 9.01 8.60
CA LYS A 234 20.39 9.26 7.23
C LYS A 234 19.90 10.61 6.69
N LEU A 235 18.66 11.00 6.99
CA LEU A 235 18.12 12.30 6.61
C LEU A 235 18.80 13.46 7.35
N ASN A 236 19.13 13.28 8.64
CA ASN A 236 19.89 14.26 9.43
C ASN A 236 21.29 14.51 8.85
N LEU A 237 21.93 13.50 8.24
CA LEU A 237 23.19 13.69 7.52
C LEU A 237 23.03 14.52 6.23
N LEU A 238 21.84 14.53 5.62
CA LEU A 238 21.55 15.32 4.42
C LEU A 238 21.13 16.75 4.74
N ASP A 239 20.48 16.94 5.89
CA ASP A 239 19.99 18.23 6.40
C ASP A 239 19.95 18.19 7.95
N ASP A 240 20.82 18.98 8.60
CA ASP A 240 21.01 18.97 10.04
C ASP A 240 19.81 19.54 10.83
N ARG A 241 18.85 20.17 10.13
CA ARG A 241 17.58 20.62 10.70
C ARG A 241 16.63 19.46 11.00
N VAL A 242 16.83 18.28 10.41
CA VAL A 242 16.02 17.07 10.69
C VAL A 242 16.29 16.62 12.13
N GLY A 243 15.24 16.47 12.94
CA GLY A 243 15.41 15.97 14.31
C GLY A 243 15.79 14.48 14.35
N ASN A 244 16.32 14.01 15.48
CA ASN A 244 16.55 12.58 15.73
C ASN A 244 15.31 11.87 16.32
N PHE A 245 15.22 10.56 16.16
CA PHE A 245 14.21 9.77 16.87
C PHE A 245 14.45 9.83 18.39
N ASP A 246 13.39 10.01 19.17
CA ASP A 246 13.45 10.00 20.63
C ASP A 246 12.39 9.07 21.21
N ILE A 247 12.84 7.91 21.67
CA ILE A 247 11.98 6.89 22.26
C ILE A 247 11.24 7.39 23.51
N ASN A 248 11.79 8.38 24.23
CA ASN A 248 11.17 8.92 25.45
C ASN A 248 9.89 9.72 25.16
N LYS A 249 9.61 10.03 23.89
CA LYS A 249 8.34 10.65 23.47
C LYS A 249 7.20 9.63 23.34
N PHE A 250 7.44 8.34 23.56
CA PHE A 250 6.45 7.29 23.36
C PHE A 250 6.20 6.48 24.63
N ASN A 251 4.93 6.15 24.87
CA ASN A 251 4.53 5.14 25.83
C ASN A 251 4.42 3.79 25.13
N LEU A 252 4.91 2.74 25.77
CA LEU A 252 4.80 1.37 25.28
C LEU A 252 3.54 0.72 25.85
N GLU A 253 2.74 0.12 24.98
CA GLU A 253 1.54 -0.63 25.34
C GLU A 253 1.54 -2.01 24.70
N GLU A 254 1.14 -3.03 25.46
CA GLU A 254 0.96 -4.38 24.95
C GLU A 254 -0.47 -4.57 24.42
N TYR A 255 -0.59 -5.09 23.21
CA TYR A 255 -1.87 -5.46 22.60
C TYR A 255 -1.91 -6.97 22.39
N ILE A 256 -3.05 -7.59 22.71
CA ILE A 256 -3.29 -9.00 22.41
C ILE A 256 -4.06 -9.11 21.11
N ASN A 257 -3.41 -9.61 20.07
CA ASN A 257 -4.03 -9.92 18.79
C ASN A 257 -4.61 -11.33 18.84
N ALA A 258 -5.94 -11.41 18.77
CA ALA A 258 -6.67 -12.68 18.82
C ALA A 258 -6.86 -13.32 17.43
N THR A 259 -6.58 -12.57 16.36
CA THR A 259 -6.75 -13.06 14.98
C THR A 259 -5.78 -12.41 14.00
N LEU A 260 -5.46 -13.09 12.90
CA LEU A 260 -4.78 -12.49 11.74
C LEU A 260 -5.62 -11.34 11.12
N PRO A 261 -5.00 -10.27 10.57
CA PRO A 261 -5.70 -9.08 10.06
C PRO A 261 -6.71 -9.33 8.93
N VAL A 262 -6.37 -10.20 7.96
CA VAL A 262 -7.17 -10.39 6.74
C VAL A 262 -8.07 -11.62 6.79
N SER A 263 -7.74 -12.62 7.60
CA SER A 263 -8.42 -13.92 7.60
C SER A 263 -9.27 -14.22 8.83
N TYR A 264 -9.14 -13.41 9.88
CA TYR A 264 -9.64 -13.70 11.23
C TYR A 264 -9.22 -15.07 11.77
N PHE A 265 -8.16 -15.68 11.21
CA PHE A 265 -7.61 -16.93 11.70
C PHE A 265 -7.14 -16.72 13.13
N LYS A 266 -7.58 -17.58 14.05
CA LYS A 266 -7.36 -17.37 15.48
C LYS A 266 -5.88 -17.51 15.82
N ILE A 267 -5.37 -16.53 16.54
CA ILE A 267 -4.03 -16.52 17.11
C ILE A 267 -4.14 -16.01 18.56
N ASP A 268 -3.04 -16.07 19.28
CA ASP A 268 -2.88 -15.42 20.58
C ASP A 268 -1.46 -14.87 20.62
N GLU A 269 -1.30 -13.63 20.18
CA GLU A 269 0.00 -12.98 20.10
C GLU A 269 -0.04 -11.60 20.75
N LYS A 270 0.94 -11.35 21.60
CA LYS A 270 1.19 -10.04 22.16
C LYS A 270 2.11 -9.23 21.23
N THR A 271 1.70 -8.02 20.88
CA THR A 271 2.51 -7.06 20.14
C THR A 271 2.72 -5.79 20.94
N ILE A 272 3.81 -5.08 20.67
CA ILE A 272 4.14 -3.80 21.30
C ILE A 272 3.69 -2.67 20.38
N HIS A 273 2.98 -1.71 20.95
CA HIS A 273 2.60 -0.46 20.30
C HIS A 273 3.23 0.73 21.02
N TYR A 274 3.66 1.71 20.24
CA TYR A 274 4.32 2.93 20.71
C TYR A 274 3.37 4.10 20.49
N ASN A 275 2.78 4.60 21.56
CA ASN A 275 1.83 5.71 21.53
C ASN A 275 2.56 7.02 21.84
N LEU A 276 2.48 7.98 20.93
CA LEU A 276 3.10 9.29 21.12
C LEU A 276 2.45 9.99 22.33
N ILE A 277 3.28 10.43 23.29
CA ILE A 277 2.81 11.04 24.56
C ILE A 277 2.19 12.40 24.29
N GLN A 278 2.82 13.18 23.43
CA GLN A 278 2.35 14.50 23.00
C GLN A 278 2.59 14.63 21.50
N ASP A 279 1.50 14.82 20.75
CA ASP A 279 1.54 15.11 19.33
C ASP A 279 1.44 16.62 19.11
N ASN A 280 2.52 17.24 18.60
CA ASN A 280 2.51 18.67 18.26
C ASN A 280 2.14 18.91 16.79
N SER A 281 1.83 17.84 16.06
CA SER A 281 1.43 17.90 14.67
C SER A 281 -0.09 17.91 14.52
N VAL A 282 -0.57 18.66 13.53
CA VAL A 282 -1.98 18.77 13.19
C VAL A 282 -2.17 18.20 11.80
N TYR A 283 -3.14 17.28 11.67
CA TYR A 283 -3.57 16.78 10.37
C TYR A 283 -4.28 17.88 9.59
N ILE A 284 -3.91 18.04 8.33
CA ILE A 284 -4.45 19.02 7.39
C ILE A 284 -5.18 18.26 6.29
N ASP A 285 -6.45 18.60 6.04
CA ASP A 285 -7.32 17.93 5.07
C ASP A 285 -7.66 18.79 3.85
N ASP A 286 -7.06 19.97 3.74
CA ASP A 286 -7.36 20.99 2.73
C ASP A 286 -7.18 20.50 1.28
N LEU A 287 -6.20 19.62 1.04
CA LEU A 287 -5.90 19.03 -0.26
C LEU A 287 -6.41 17.60 -0.45
N GLU A 288 -7.02 16.98 0.58
CA GLU A 288 -7.46 15.58 0.55
C GLU A 288 -8.45 15.32 -0.59
N GLY A 289 -9.34 16.27 -0.90
CA GLY A 289 -10.31 16.16 -1.99
C GLY A 289 -9.80 16.62 -3.36
N GLU A 290 -8.64 17.28 -3.43
CA GLU A 290 -8.19 18.01 -4.63
C GLU A 290 -6.93 17.42 -5.26
N ILE A 291 -6.08 16.77 -4.47
CA ILE A 291 -4.81 16.25 -4.97
C ILE A 291 -5.02 15.02 -5.86
N LYS A 292 -4.39 15.04 -7.04
CA LYS A 292 -4.40 13.93 -8.00
C LYS A 292 -3.68 12.73 -7.38
N ARG A 293 -4.33 11.58 -7.40
CA ARG A 293 -3.81 10.28 -6.91
C ARG A 293 -4.30 9.18 -7.82
N ASP A 294 -3.52 8.11 -7.96
CA ASP A 294 -3.93 6.89 -8.64
C ASP A 294 -5.17 6.32 -7.96
N SER A 295 -6.13 5.89 -8.78
CA SER A 295 -7.44 5.44 -8.29
C SER A 295 -7.37 4.22 -7.38
N ASN A 296 -6.30 3.42 -7.44
CA ASN A 296 -6.10 2.23 -6.60
C ASN A 296 -5.19 2.52 -5.40
N TYR A 297 -4.41 3.59 -5.44
CA TYR A 297 -3.38 3.92 -4.46
C TYR A 297 -3.58 5.33 -3.92
N ARG A 298 -4.66 5.50 -3.15
CA ARG A 298 -5.18 6.81 -2.74
C ARG A 298 -4.64 7.32 -1.42
N ASN A 299 -3.85 6.56 -0.66
CA ASN A 299 -3.42 7.03 0.66
C ASN A 299 -2.66 8.35 0.55
N PHE A 300 -3.12 9.33 1.31
CA PHE A 300 -2.50 10.64 1.48
C PHE A 300 -2.59 11.04 2.93
N THR A 301 -1.53 11.62 3.46
CA THR A 301 -1.57 12.26 4.77
C THR A 301 -0.78 13.55 4.73
N HIS A 302 -1.28 14.58 5.39
CA HIS A 302 -0.62 15.87 5.48
C HIS A 302 -0.64 16.35 6.94
N TYR A 303 0.53 16.59 7.50
CA TYR A 303 0.70 17.06 8.86
C TYR A 303 1.54 18.33 8.89
N LYS A 304 1.17 19.28 9.75
CA LYS A 304 1.98 20.47 10.07
C LYS A 304 2.32 20.47 11.55
N ASN A 305 3.59 20.67 11.87
CA ASN A 305 4.07 20.83 13.23
C ASN A 305 4.03 22.30 13.63
N ASN A 306 3.20 22.63 14.63
CA ASN A 306 3.03 24.02 15.05
C ASN A 306 4.11 24.51 16.03
N VAL A 307 5.00 23.61 16.48
CA VAL A 307 6.07 23.91 17.43
C VAL A 307 7.42 23.92 16.72
N ASN A 308 7.69 22.90 15.90
CA ASN A 308 8.95 22.75 15.17
C ASN A 308 8.88 23.39 13.77
N THR A 309 8.58 24.69 13.70
CA THR A 309 8.28 25.39 12.44
C THR A 309 9.49 25.62 11.54
N GLU A 310 10.71 25.57 12.10
CA GLU A 310 11.97 25.80 11.37
C GLU A 310 12.60 24.50 10.81
N ALA A 311 12.08 23.33 11.20
CA ALA A 311 12.49 22.05 10.64
C ALA A 311 12.13 21.94 9.16
N PRO A 312 12.77 21.04 8.39
CA PRO A 312 12.50 20.96 6.96
C PRO A 312 11.09 20.41 6.68
N ARG A 313 10.58 20.73 5.50
CA ARG A 313 9.35 20.16 4.92
C ARG A 313 9.73 18.89 4.17
N ILE A 314 9.04 17.79 4.39
CA ILE A 314 9.33 16.50 3.73
C ILE A 314 8.14 15.98 2.92
N LEU A 315 8.42 15.62 1.66
CA LEU A 315 7.52 14.86 0.81
C LEU A 315 7.94 13.39 0.79
N ILE A 316 7.04 12.50 1.21
CA ILE A 316 7.30 11.08 1.37
C ILE A 316 6.45 10.31 0.35
N PHE A 317 7.10 9.56 -0.52
CA PHE A 317 6.45 8.51 -1.31
C PHE A 317 6.67 7.19 -0.59
N ALA A 318 5.65 6.65 0.07
CA ALA A 318 5.78 5.41 0.85
C ALA A 318 4.59 4.46 0.67
N GLY A 319 4.85 3.18 0.92
CA GLY A 319 3.86 2.11 0.84
C GLY A 319 3.12 1.90 2.16
N SER A 320 2.56 0.70 2.33
CA SER A 320 1.82 0.34 3.54
C SER A 320 2.67 0.22 4.80
N TYR A 321 3.99 0.09 4.67
CA TYR A 321 4.93 0.06 5.80
C TYR A 321 4.86 1.36 6.62
N PHE A 322 4.58 2.50 5.98
CA PHE A 322 4.43 3.78 6.67
C PHE A 322 3.01 4.05 7.20
N ASN A 323 2.01 3.21 6.93
CA ASN A 323 0.64 3.49 7.35
C ASN A 323 0.49 3.46 8.88
N GLY A 324 0.10 4.59 9.47
CA GLY A 324 0.00 4.76 10.93
C GLY A 324 1.36 4.84 11.64
N LYS A 325 2.45 4.95 10.87
CA LYS A 325 3.84 5.05 11.37
C LYS A 325 4.42 6.45 11.20
N GLU A 326 3.64 7.38 10.63
CA GLU A 326 3.95 8.80 10.54
C GLU A 326 4.24 9.40 11.93
N LYS A 327 3.56 8.89 12.97
CA LYS A 327 3.79 9.25 14.38
C LYS A 327 5.25 9.14 14.84
N PHE A 328 6.08 8.36 14.14
CA PHE A 328 7.51 8.20 14.44
C PHE A 328 8.40 9.27 13.80
N ILE A 329 7.85 10.11 12.93
CA ILE A 329 8.57 11.19 12.24
C ILE A 329 7.90 12.56 12.38
N THR A 330 6.64 12.64 12.83
CA THR A 330 5.86 13.90 12.90
C THR A 330 6.53 15.02 13.67
N GLU A 331 7.33 14.68 14.68
CA GLU A 331 8.03 15.66 15.51
C GLU A 331 9.36 16.15 14.89
N ASN A 332 9.83 15.53 13.82
CA ASN A 332 11.15 15.74 13.23
C ASN A 332 11.15 16.75 12.06
N PHE A 333 9.96 17.14 11.60
CA PHE A 333 9.73 18.00 10.42
C PHE A 333 8.71 19.09 10.73
N SER A 334 8.75 20.20 9.99
CA SER A 334 7.75 21.28 10.11
C SER A 334 6.46 20.94 9.36
N GLU A 335 6.58 20.19 8.27
CA GLU A 335 5.46 19.74 7.44
C GLU A 335 5.80 18.40 6.80
N ILE A 336 4.87 17.45 6.85
CA ILE A 336 4.99 16.13 6.25
C ILE A 336 3.84 15.91 5.29
N MET A 337 4.17 15.57 4.05
CA MET A 337 3.22 15.17 3.03
C MET A 337 3.57 13.75 2.62
N LYS A 338 2.71 12.78 2.90
CA LYS A 338 2.91 11.38 2.49
C LYS A 338 1.94 11.02 1.38
N ILE A 339 2.46 10.63 0.23
CA ILE A 339 1.73 10.11 -0.92
C ILE A 339 2.01 8.62 -1.04
N HIS A 340 1.00 7.81 -1.33
CA HIS A 340 1.23 6.39 -1.62
C HIS A 340 2.22 6.25 -2.79
N ASN A 341 3.33 5.53 -2.63
CA ASN A 341 4.42 5.49 -3.61
C ASN A 341 4.03 4.99 -5.03
N TYR A 342 3.61 3.73 -5.18
CA TYR A 342 3.45 2.97 -6.44
C TYR A 342 3.37 3.80 -7.73
N ARG A 343 2.17 4.05 -8.26
CA ARG A 343 2.00 4.75 -9.54
C ARG A 343 2.06 6.26 -9.42
N ASN A 344 1.95 6.79 -8.21
CA ASN A 344 1.95 8.23 -7.95
C ASN A 344 3.35 8.82 -8.04
N VAL A 345 4.39 8.11 -7.57
CA VAL A 345 5.78 8.61 -7.57
C VAL A 345 6.29 8.92 -8.99
N ILE A 346 5.69 8.31 -10.01
CA ILE A 346 6.02 8.59 -11.42
C ILE A 346 5.68 10.03 -11.79
N ASP A 347 4.71 10.66 -11.12
CA ASP A 347 4.29 12.04 -11.36
C ASP A 347 4.88 12.97 -10.27
N TYR A 348 6.11 12.72 -9.80
CA TYR A 348 6.70 13.42 -8.65
C TYR A 348 6.74 14.95 -8.80
N GLU A 349 6.89 15.48 -10.02
CA GLU A 349 6.96 16.91 -10.32
C GLU A 349 5.66 17.62 -9.96
N TYR A 350 4.52 16.95 -10.14
CA TYR A 350 3.21 17.48 -9.74
C TYR A 350 3.17 17.72 -8.22
N TYR A 351 3.64 16.75 -7.43
CA TYR A 351 3.64 16.88 -5.98
C TYR A 351 4.69 17.89 -5.49
N ILE A 352 5.86 17.94 -6.13
CA ILE A 352 6.93 18.90 -5.80
C ILE A 352 6.49 20.34 -6.12
N ASN A 353 5.79 20.56 -7.24
CA ASN A 353 5.20 21.86 -7.56
C ASN A 353 4.21 22.35 -6.48
N ILE A 354 3.36 21.45 -5.97
CA ILE A 354 2.33 21.80 -4.97
C ILE A 354 2.95 22.01 -3.58
N PHE A 355 3.88 21.14 -3.19
CA PHE A 355 4.33 21.07 -1.81
C PHE A 355 5.62 21.81 -1.53
N ASN A 356 6.42 22.09 -2.55
CA ASN A 356 7.73 22.74 -2.45
C ASN A 356 8.54 22.21 -1.25
N PRO A 357 8.89 20.90 -1.23
CA PRO A 357 9.56 20.30 -0.09
C PRO A 357 11.05 20.67 -0.03
N ASP A 358 11.63 20.69 1.17
CA ASP A 358 13.09 20.72 1.35
C ASP A 358 13.72 19.35 1.07
N ILE A 359 12.98 18.28 1.40
CA ILE A 359 13.45 16.90 1.37
C ILE A 359 12.40 16.00 0.71
N VAL A 360 12.84 15.08 -0.14
CA VAL A 360 12.06 13.97 -0.67
C VAL A 360 12.59 12.64 -0.12
N LEU A 361 11.68 11.84 0.44
CA LEU A 361 11.91 10.45 0.82
C LEU A 361 11.10 9.54 -0.09
N PHE A 362 11.76 8.65 -0.83
CA PHE A 362 11.10 7.60 -1.58
C PHE A 362 11.37 6.24 -0.93
N GLU A 363 10.39 5.69 -0.24
CA GLU A 363 10.43 4.35 0.37
C GLU A 363 9.73 3.33 -0.52
N SER A 364 10.27 2.12 -0.60
CA SER A 364 9.51 0.96 -1.07
C SER A 364 9.96 -0.34 -0.41
N THR A 365 9.04 -1.31 -0.35
CA THR A 365 9.35 -2.65 0.14
C THR A 365 9.75 -3.57 -1.00
N GLU A 366 10.76 -4.42 -0.81
CA GLU A 366 11.32 -5.26 -1.87
C GLU A 366 10.29 -6.13 -2.63
N TYR A 367 9.24 -6.64 -1.97
CA TYR A 367 8.25 -7.51 -2.62
C TYR A 367 7.35 -6.74 -3.59
N THR A 368 7.41 -5.41 -3.56
CA THR A 368 6.65 -4.52 -4.44
C THR A 368 7.40 -4.18 -5.73
N HIS A 369 8.64 -4.63 -5.87
CA HIS A 369 9.51 -4.36 -7.04
C HIS A 369 9.08 -5.18 -8.25
N SER A 370 7.97 -4.77 -8.87
CA SER A 370 7.42 -5.38 -10.07
C SER A 370 6.65 -4.38 -10.93
N ASN A 371 6.46 -4.74 -12.21
CA ASN A 371 5.70 -3.96 -13.18
C ASN A 371 4.26 -3.66 -12.77
N TYR A 372 3.68 -4.45 -11.86
CA TYR A 372 2.32 -4.23 -11.36
C TYR A 372 2.20 -2.94 -10.55
N TYR A 373 3.13 -2.74 -9.62
CA TYR A 373 3.19 -1.60 -8.70
C TYR A 373 3.90 -0.40 -9.32
N PHE A 374 5.02 -0.65 -10.02
CA PHE A 374 5.82 0.37 -10.70
C PHE A 374 5.87 0.07 -12.21
N PRO A 375 4.97 0.61 -13.03
CA PRO A 375 4.92 0.29 -14.45
C PRO A 375 6.20 0.67 -15.20
N VAL A 376 6.90 -0.35 -15.72
CA VAL A 376 8.18 -0.23 -16.46
C VAL A 376 8.05 0.77 -17.61
N ASP A 377 7.02 0.62 -18.44
CA ASP A 377 6.83 1.49 -19.60
C ASP A 377 6.63 2.97 -19.19
N ARG A 378 5.98 3.25 -18.05
CA ARG A 378 5.82 4.63 -17.57
C ARG A 378 7.12 5.20 -17.02
N MET A 379 7.94 4.37 -16.36
CA MET A 379 9.24 4.80 -15.82
C MET A 379 10.28 5.00 -16.93
N GLU A 380 10.33 4.10 -17.92
CA GLU A 380 11.23 4.21 -19.09
C GLU A 380 10.92 5.47 -19.91
N ASN A 381 9.63 5.73 -20.17
CA ASN A 381 9.17 6.85 -21.00
C ASN A 381 9.00 8.15 -20.21
N LYS A 382 9.29 8.18 -18.90
CA LYS A 382 9.18 9.40 -18.11
C LYS A 382 10.20 10.43 -18.59
N ILE A 383 9.69 11.58 -19.03
CA ILE A 383 10.46 12.79 -19.27
C ILE A 383 10.73 13.43 -17.92
N ASN A 384 12.00 13.74 -17.64
CA ASN A 384 12.40 14.45 -16.44
C ASN A 384 12.77 15.88 -16.84
N ASN A 385 12.02 16.86 -16.32
CA ASN A 385 12.25 18.26 -16.66
C ASN A 385 13.61 18.70 -16.13
N LYS A 386 14.48 19.15 -17.04
CA LYS A 386 15.72 19.83 -16.67
C LYS A 386 15.36 21.11 -15.91
N THR A 387 16.26 21.63 -15.09
CA THR A 387 16.01 22.95 -14.48
C THR A 387 16.09 24.05 -15.54
N ILE A 388 15.29 25.09 -15.36
CA ILE A 388 15.33 26.25 -16.27
C ILE A 388 16.72 26.90 -16.29
N GLU A 389 17.48 26.79 -15.20
CA GLU A 389 18.85 27.29 -15.07
C GLU A 389 19.85 26.63 -16.04
N ASN A 390 19.56 25.41 -16.53
CA ASN A 390 20.36 24.77 -17.56
C ASN A 390 20.26 25.47 -18.91
N TYR A 391 19.26 26.35 -19.09
CA TYR A 391 19.03 27.09 -20.32
C TYR A 391 19.53 28.52 -20.17
N SER A 392 20.68 28.78 -20.78
CA SER A 392 21.23 30.13 -20.91
C SER A 392 21.59 30.39 -22.37
N ASN A 393 21.41 31.63 -22.82
CA ASN A 393 21.76 32.07 -24.18
C ASN A 393 20.95 31.39 -25.30
N LEU A 394 19.71 30.99 -25.04
CA LEU A 394 18.80 30.50 -26.07
C LEU A 394 18.33 31.64 -26.99
N ILE A 395 17.95 31.28 -28.22
CA ILE A 395 17.42 32.24 -29.20
C ILE A 395 15.90 32.37 -28.97
N GLU A 396 15.42 33.60 -28.79
CA GLU A 396 13.98 33.85 -28.67
C GLU A 396 13.29 33.63 -30.02
N ASP A 397 12.22 32.83 -30.04
CA ASP A 397 11.43 32.52 -31.23
C ASP A 397 9.96 32.22 -30.87
N ASN A 398 9.07 32.25 -31.85
CA ASN A 398 7.67 31.88 -31.67
C ASN A 398 7.50 30.38 -31.92
N LEU A 399 7.43 29.59 -30.84
CA LEU A 399 7.35 28.13 -30.89
C LEU A 399 5.90 27.63 -30.91
N ILE A 400 5.07 28.17 -30.01
CA ILE A 400 3.70 27.73 -29.80
C ILE A 400 2.72 28.92 -29.77
N TYR A 401 1.45 28.57 -29.95
CA TYR A 401 0.29 29.44 -29.82
C TYR A 401 -0.65 28.88 -28.75
N ILE A 402 -1.13 29.76 -27.87
CA ILE A 402 -2.21 29.51 -26.90
C ILE A 402 -3.44 30.31 -27.32
N GLU A 403 -4.63 29.72 -27.19
CA GLU A 403 -5.89 30.37 -27.63
C GLU A 403 -6.34 31.48 -26.68
N GLU A 404 -6.14 31.30 -25.37
CA GLU A 404 -6.48 32.24 -24.32
C GLU A 404 -5.26 32.48 -23.41
N ASP A 405 -5.06 33.74 -23.03
CA ASP A 405 -4.00 34.18 -22.11
C ASP A 405 -4.55 34.68 -20.77
N ASN A 406 -5.87 34.57 -20.53
CA ASN A 406 -6.54 34.95 -19.29
C ASN A 406 -7.00 33.70 -18.54
N PHE A 407 -6.44 33.46 -17.36
CA PHE A 407 -6.72 32.25 -16.58
C PHE A 407 -7.33 32.59 -15.22
N SER A 408 -8.44 31.95 -14.88
CA SER A 408 -9.12 32.18 -13.61
C SER A 408 -8.45 31.47 -12.45
N LYS A 409 -8.30 32.17 -11.33
CA LYS A 409 -7.90 31.55 -10.06
C LYS A 409 -9.02 30.62 -9.56
N SER A 410 -8.66 29.44 -9.07
CA SER A 410 -9.64 28.52 -8.48
C SER A 410 -10.26 29.12 -7.21
N HIS A 411 -11.50 28.72 -6.89
CA HIS A 411 -12.11 28.96 -5.58
C HIS A 411 -11.77 27.86 -4.56
N SER A 412 -11.05 26.82 -4.98
CA SER A 412 -10.59 25.72 -4.15
C SER A 412 -9.17 25.98 -3.61
N ASN A 413 -8.57 25.01 -2.91
CA ASN A 413 -7.22 25.17 -2.36
C ASN A 413 -6.11 25.01 -3.41
N LEU A 414 -6.42 24.38 -4.55
CA LEU A 414 -5.52 24.15 -5.67
C LEU A 414 -6.04 24.80 -6.97
N THR A 415 -5.19 25.57 -7.64
CA THR A 415 -5.45 26.03 -9.00
C THR A 415 -4.77 25.10 -9.98
N ASN A 416 -5.54 24.48 -10.87
CA ASN A 416 -5.06 23.58 -11.91
C ASN A 416 -5.16 24.30 -13.27
N PHE A 417 -4.06 24.31 -14.00
CA PHE A 417 -4.00 24.85 -15.36
C PHE A 417 -3.92 23.67 -16.33
N SER A 418 -4.74 23.73 -17.37
CA SER A 418 -4.67 22.84 -18.54
C SER A 418 -4.88 23.72 -19.76
N ILE A 419 -3.77 24.05 -20.44
CA ILE A 419 -3.73 25.07 -21.47
C ILE A 419 -3.53 24.36 -22.83
N PRO A 420 -4.47 24.47 -23.78
CA PRO A 420 -4.28 23.91 -25.11
C PRO A 420 -3.16 24.66 -25.84
N ILE A 421 -2.25 23.90 -26.45
CA ILE A 421 -1.11 24.43 -27.19
C ILE A 421 -1.09 23.87 -28.63
N SER A 422 -0.70 24.72 -29.58
CA SER A 422 -0.46 24.33 -30.97
C SER A 422 0.83 24.97 -31.49
N GLY A 423 1.49 24.37 -32.48
CA GLY A 423 2.74 24.90 -33.05
C GLY A 423 3.83 23.84 -33.17
N ASP A 424 5.07 24.26 -32.96
CA ASP A 424 6.27 23.42 -33.02
C ASP A 424 6.23 22.30 -31.95
N ASP A 425 7.02 21.25 -32.17
CA ASP A 425 7.35 20.32 -31.09
C ASP A 425 8.26 21.01 -30.06
N ILE A 426 7.95 20.81 -28.79
CA ILE A 426 8.66 21.40 -27.65
C ILE A 426 9.19 20.31 -26.72
N SER A 427 10.25 20.63 -25.96
CA SER A 427 10.85 19.71 -24.99
C SER A 427 10.31 19.93 -23.58
N TYR A 428 10.35 21.17 -23.10
CA TYR A 428 10.03 21.51 -21.70
C TYR A 428 9.24 22.81 -21.64
N VAL A 429 8.39 22.94 -20.62
CA VAL A 429 7.73 24.20 -20.31
C VAL A 429 7.77 24.45 -18.81
N TYR A 430 7.96 25.71 -18.45
CA TYR A 430 7.98 26.17 -17.07
C TYR A 430 6.99 27.31 -16.88
N ALA A 431 6.26 27.31 -15.77
CA ALA A 431 5.44 28.44 -15.36
C ALA A 431 6.14 29.20 -14.22
N ASN A 432 6.33 30.51 -14.41
CA ASN A 432 7.00 31.38 -13.44
C ASN A 432 6.01 32.35 -12.81
N PHE A 433 5.70 32.11 -11.53
CA PHE A 433 4.90 32.99 -10.69
C PHE A 433 5.81 33.84 -9.80
N ASN A 434 6.30 34.96 -10.33
CA ASN A 434 7.15 35.91 -9.58
C ASN A 434 8.37 35.24 -8.88
N GLY A 435 9.12 34.42 -9.62
CA GLY A 435 10.28 33.67 -9.13
C GLY A 435 9.96 32.24 -8.67
N ARG A 436 8.68 31.91 -8.46
CA ARG A 436 8.25 30.52 -8.23
C ARG A 436 8.12 29.80 -9.57
N ILE A 437 9.15 29.04 -9.93
CA ILE A 437 9.19 28.24 -11.15
C ILE A 437 8.54 26.88 -10.90
N LEU A 438 7.57 26.51 -11.74
CA LEU A 438 6.89 25.23 -11.75
C LEU A 438 7.22 24.49 -13.04
N ASP A 439 7.40 23.19 -12.91
CA ASP A 439 7.58 22.28 -14.04
C ASP A 439 6.22 21.92 -14.66
N CYS A 440 6.02 22.14 -15.95
CA CYS A 440 4.78 21.76 -16.63
C CYS A 440 4.90 20.37 -17.27
N ASN A 441 3.77 19.66 -17.32
CA ASN A 441 3.63 18.42 -18.05
C ASN A 441 2.96 18.67 -19.40
N ILE A 442 3.48 18.02 -20.44
CA ILE A 442 2.86 18.04 -21.78
C ILE A 442 2.08 16.74 -21.94
N VAL A 443 0.79 16.85 -22.25
CA VAL A 443 -0.13 15.72 -22.34
C VAL A 443 -0.83 15.76 -23.69
N ASP A 444 -0.86 14.63 -24.39
CA ASP A 444 -1.65 14.45 -25.60
C ASP A 444 -3.05 13.93 -25.25
N LEU A 445 -4.09 14.71 -25.56
CA LEU A 445 -5.50 14.37 -25.34
C LEU A 445 -6.26 14.56 -26.67
N ASN A 446 -6.83 13.49 -27.22
CA ASN A 446 -7.65 13.53 -28.45
C ASN A 446 -6.96 14.20 -29.67
N ASN A 447 -5.65 13.99 -29.84
CA ASN A 447 -4.80 14.63 -30.87
C ASN A 447 -4.55 16.13 -30.67
N GLU A 448 -4.88 16.68 -29.49
CA GLU A 448 -4.50 18.03 -29.07
C GLU A 448 -3.46 17.92 -27.94
N LYS A 449 -2.51 18.86 -27.94
CA LYS A 449 -1.49 18.95 -26.90
C LYS A 449 -1.95 19.93 -25.83
N TYR A 450 -1.81 19.53 -24.58
CA TYR A 450 -2.10 20.35 -23.41
C TYR A 450 -0.85 20.51 -22.57
N MET A 451 -0.67 21.70 -22.03
CA MET A 451 0.29 21.97 -20.97
C MET A 451 -0.45 22.00 -19.63
N GLU A 452 -0.02 21.15 -18.70
CA GLU A 452 -0.67 20.99 -17.40
C GLU A 452 0.28 21.25 -16.24
N PHE A 453 -0.18 22.02 -15.25
CA PHE A 453 0.53 22.22 -13.98
C PHE A 453 -0.46 22.69 -12.91
N SER A 454 -0.02 22.56 -11.65
CA SER A 454 -0.86 22.90 -10.49
C SER A 454 -0.05 23.65 -9.43
N ILE A 455 -0.70 24.60 -8.76
CA ILE A 455 -0.12 25.40 -7.68
C ILE A 455 -1.18 25.66 -6.61
N LYS A 456 -0.75 25.76 -5.35
CA LYS A 456 -1.65 26.15 -4.26
C LYS A 456 -2.23 27.54 -4.57
N THR A 457 -3.55 27.66 -4.50
CA THR A 457 -4.26 28.92 -4.80
C THR A 457 -3.81 30.04 -3.88
N SER A 458 -3.41 29.73 -2.64
CA SER A 458 -2.85 30.70 -1.70
C SER A 458 -1.56 31.37 -2.18
N GLU A 459 -0.74 30.69 -3.00
CA GLU A 459 0.53 31.23 -3.51
C GLU A 459 0.34 32.27 -4.62
N ILE A 460 -0.78 32.18 -5.36
CA ILE A 460 -1.07 33.06 -6.50
C ILE A 460 -2.19 34.07 -6.23
N LYS A 461 -2.71 34.12 -4.99
CA LYS A 461 -3.88 34.91 -4.63
C LYS A 461 -3.74 36.39 -4.99
N GLU A 462 -2.58 36.96 -4.67
CA GLU A 462 -2.26 38.39 -4.86
C GLU A 462 -1.53 38.66 -6.20
N LEU A 463 -1.30 37.65 -7.03
CA LEU A 463 -0.66 37.77 -8.34
C LEU A 463 -1.69 38.07 -9.43
N ASN A 464 -1.32 38.87 -10.43
CA ASN A 464 -2.20 39.20 -11.57
C ASN A 464 -1.69 38.63 -12.90
N ASP A 465 -0.50 38.06 -12.90
CA ASP A 465 0.16 37.53 -14.08
C ASP A 465 1.13 36.40 -13.70
N PHE A 466 1.56 35.66 -14.72
CA PHE A 466 2.66 34.72 -14.69
C PHE A 466 3.22 34.55 -16.10
N ASN A 467 4.44 34.05 -16.22
CA ASN A 467 5.08 33.83 -17.51
C ASN A 467 5.26 32.34 -17.77
N LEU A 468 4.99 31.92 -19.01
CA LEU A 468 5.36 30.60 -19.51
C LEU A 468 6.68 30.71 -20.25
N TYR A 469 7.62 29.83 -19.93
CA TYR A 469 8.89 29.67 -20.64
C TYR A 469 8.89 28.33 -21.35
N VAL A 470 8.83 28.36 -22.68
CA VAL A 470 8.73 27.19 -23.55
C VAL A 470 10.07 26.95 -24.20
N ILE A 471 10.57 25.71 -24.14
CA ILE A 471 11.85 25.30 -24.74
C ILE A 471 11.59 24.43 -25.97
N SER A 472 12.24 24.75 -27.09
CA SER A 472 12.12 23.99 -28.33
C SER A 472 12.66 22.56 -28.20
N LYS A 473 12.24 21.67 -29.10
CA LYS A 473 12.68 20.26 -29.12
C LYS A 473 14.20 20.08 -29.21
N ASP A 474 14.86 20.94 -29.97
CA ASP A 474 16.32 20.95 -30.16
C ASP A 474 17.06 21.63 -28.99
N GLU A 475 16.34 22.21 -28.03
CA GLU A 475 16.88 22.94 -26.89
C GLU A 475 17.77 24.15 -27.28
N GLU A 476 17.58 24.72 -28.48
CA GLU A 476 18.34 25.90 -28.97
C GLU A 476 17.52 27.21 -28.93
N ARG A 477 16.19 27.11 -28.86
CA ARG A 477 15.26 28.23 -28.89
C ARG A 477 14.33 28.23 -27.69
N TYR A 478 13.84 29.41 -27.34
CA TYR A 478 12.82 29.57 -26.31
C TYR A 478 11.75 30.57 -26.71
N GLN A 479 10.59 30.47 -26.07
CA GLN A 479 9.53 31.47 -26.15
C GLN A 479 9.08 31.83 -24.74
N GLU A 480 8.93 33.12 -24.47
CA GLU A 480 8.26 33.62 -23.27
C GLU A 480 6.85 34.10 -23.62
N ILE A 481 5.86 33.65 -22.86
CA ILE A 481 4.46 34.03 -23.04
C ILE A 481 3.94 34.60 -21.73
N ASN A 482 3.52 35.85 -21.74
CA ASN A 482 2.89 36.49 -20.58
C ASN A 482 1.42 36.06 -20.51
N CYS A 483 0.98 35.64 -19.32
CA CYS A 483 -0.38 35.20 -19.05
C CYS A 483 -0.97 36.04 -17.92
N THR A 484 -2.25 36.38 -18.02
CA THR A 484 -3.00 37.14 -17.03
C THR A 484 -3.77 36.19 -16.11
N LEU A 485 -3.77 36.49 -14.81
CA LEU A 485 -4.58 35.80 -13.80
C LEU A 485 -5.76 36.69 -13.41
N ILE A 486 -6.97 36.15 -13.53
CA ILE A 486 -8.23 36.85 -13.19
C ILE A 486 -8.94 36.22 -11.98
#